data_AF-A0A943GQ82-F1
#
_entry.id   AF-A0A943GQ82-F1
#
_cell.length_a   1.000
_cell.length_b   1.000
_cell.length_c   1.000
_cell.angle_alpha   90.00
_cell.angle_beta   90.00
_cell.angle_gamma   90.00
#
_symmetry.space_group_name_H-M   'P 1'
#
loop_
_entity.id
_entity.type
_entity.pdbx_description
1 polymer ?
#
loop_
_entity_poly.entity_id
_entity_poly.type
_entity_poly.pdbx_seq_one_letter_code
_entity_poly.pdbx_strand_id
1 'polypeptide(L)'
;MFEFLTRRHAAPAETPLTEVRFTREDLFVLMGGSDTGMFAADDDTIDFGKLEREGMGAWRRDMATRLSPTGLVDTEGSPSDELAAALYPLNKPGIAVNDGPRPQRRGERDRRTVSAVFYDGAATAIRALSGRRAGFGLVPLPSERDWDAVYRSLVSCPQLCNRSSGMLCFAQSDNRIGDSLIKGDAAWLSAHFALPAQESLGMEEFISSVKSSDPSLRKMRWFVVSDYRECNFEMSLGFSIPQMDAPGFTKRTSIVFPDQGVAFSDAWAKPGPSSEPKDFSAVEFLSEGSLLDFLLRPYSYPEELRASEEGASCSSS
;
A
#
# COMPACT_ATOMS: atom_id res chain seq x y z
N MET A 1 41.22 -13.13 -24.38
CA MET A 1 40.09 -13.75 -25.11
C MET A 1 38.89 -13.64 -24.17
N PHE A 2 38.07 -12.61 -24.35
CA PHE A 2 36.89 -12.39 -23.53
C PHE A 2 35.74 -13.16 -24.17
N GLU A 3 35.32 -14.25 -23.55
CA GLU A 3 34.07 -14.91 -23.91
C GLU A 3 32.92 -14.01 -23.46
N PHE A 4 32.25 -13.42 -24.45
CA PHE A 4 30.93 -12.83 -24.30
C PHE A 4 29.97 -13.96 -23.89
N LEU A 5 29.66 -14.06 -22.59
CA LEU A 5 28.48 -14.75 -22.12
C LEU A 5 27.26 -14.01 -22.67
N THR A 6 26.80 -14.45 -23.84
CA THR A 6 25.47 -14.13 -24.36
C THR A 6 24.47 -14.46 -23.27
N ARG A 7 23.81 -13.44 -22.70
CA ARG A 7 22.55 -13.61 -21.97
C ARG A 7 21.65 -14.45 -22.88
N ARG A 8 21.39 -15.70 -22.50
CA ARG A 8 20.30 -16.47 -23.09
C ARG A 8 19.06 -15.66 -22.77
N HIS A 9 18.52 -14.96 -23.76
CA HIS A 9 17.13 -14.53 -23.70
C HIS A 9 16.34 -15.80 -23.42
N ALA A 10 15.80 -15.93 -22.20
CA ALA A 10 14.96 -17.05 -21.85
C ALA A 10 13.81 -17.10 -22.87
N ALA A 11 13.47 -18.30 -23.34
CA ALA A 11 12.29 -18.47 -24.17
C ALA A 11 11.08 -17.85 -23.45
N PRO A 12 10.15 -17.18 -24.17
CA PRO A 12 8.92 -16.69 -23.56
C PRO A 12 8.23 -17.82 -22.79
N ALA A 13 7.65 -17.51 -21.63
CA ALA A 13 6.90 -18.49 -20.87
C ALA A 13 5.80 -19.13 -21.74
N GLU A 14 5.60 -20.44 -21.60
CA GLU A 14 4.59 -21.17 -22.35
C GLU A 14 3.18 -20.77 -21.91
N THR A 15 3.03 -20.37 -20.64
CA THR A 15 1.78 -19.83 -20.08
C THR A 15 1.97 -18.35 -19.71
N PRO A 16 1.05 -17.45 -20.12
CA PRO A 16 1.13 -16.04 -19.74
C PRO A 16 1.12 -15.85 -18.21
N LEU A 17 1.92 -14.90 -17.71
CA LEU A 17 1.98 -14.58 -16.27
C LEU A 17 0.60 -14.30 -15.66
N THR A 18 -0.29 -13.66 -16.42
CA THR A 18 -1.66 -13.32 -15.99
C THR A 18 -2.57 -14.52 -15.71
N GLU A 19 -2.21 -15.70 -16.21
CA GLU A 19 -2.98 -16.94 -16.02
C GLU A 19 -2.45 -17.79 -14.86
N VAL A 20 -1.24 -17.50 -14.39
CA VAL A 20 -0.58 -18.28 -13.34
C VAL A 20 -1.03 -17.83 -11.96
N ARG A 21 -1.18 -18.81 -11.07
CA ARG A 21 -1.59 -18.61 -9.69
C ARG A 21 -0.48 -19.03 -8.75
N PHE A 22 -0.06 -18.09 -7.92
CA PHE A 22 0.96 -18.28 -6.91
C PHE A 22 0.32 -18.51 -5.54
N THR A 23 0.94 -19.36 -4.73
CA THR A 23 0.66 -19.41 -3.29
C THR A 23 1.51 -18.36 -2.56
N ARG A 24 1.29 -18.21 -1.25
CA ARG A 24 2.10 -17.33 -0.40
C ARG A 24 3.54 -17.80 -0.35
N GLU A 25 3.73 -19.11 -0.20
CA GLU A 25 5.03 -19.77 -0.16
C GLU A 25 5.77 -19.63 -1.48
N ASP A 26 5.07 -19.71 -2.63
CA ASP A 26 5.69 -19.45 -3.94
C ASP A 26 6.29 -18.04 -3.98
N LEU A 27 5.48 -17.03 -3.66
CA LEU A 27 5.92 -15.64 -3.69
C LEU A 27 7.07 -15.42 -2.69
N PHE A 28 6.96 -15.95 -1.47
CA PHE A 28 8.01 -15.85 -0.46
C PHE A 28 9.34 -16.45 -0.95
N VAL A 29 9.30 -17.64 -1.56
CA VAL A 29 10.50 -18.30 -2.11
C VAL A 29 11.08 -17.54 -3.31
N LEU A 30 10.22 -17.06 -4.21
CA LEU A 30 10.63 -16.35 -5.43
C LEU A 30 11.24 -14.98 -5.12
N MET A 31 10.68 -14.25 -4.14
CA MET A 31 11.18 -12.96 -3.70
C MET A 31 12.36 -13.10 -2.73
N GLY A 32 12.56 -14.28 -2.13
CA GLY A 32 13.55 -14.51 -1.10
C GLY A 32 13.17 -13.88 0.25
N GLY A 33 11.88 -13.74 0.54
CA GLY A 33 11.35 -13.14 1.76
C GLY A 33 9.98 -12.52 1.60
N SER A 34 9.64 -11.62 2.52
CA SER A 34 8.34 -10.94 2.57
C SER A 34 8.16 -9.94 1.44
N ASP A 35 6.92 -9.73 1.01
CA ASP A 35 6.60 -8.59 0.14
C ASP A 35 6.57 -7.28 0.93
N THR A 36 7.00 -6.18 0.32
CA THR A 36 7.01 -4.84 0.94
C THR A 36 5.63 -4.40 1.41
N GLY A 37 4.57 -4.83 0.71
CA GLY A 37 3.19 -4.54 1.07
C GLY A 37 2.65 -5.35 2.25
N MET A 38 3.39 -6.38 2.70
CA MET A 38 2.98 -7.35 3.71
C MET A 38 1.57 -7.88 3.41
N PHE A 39 1.34 -8.35 2.19
CA PHE A 39 0.02 -8.79 1.72
C PHE A 39 -0.07 -10.28 1.42
N ALA A 40 0.84 -10.79 0.60
CA ALA A 40 0.84 -12.20 0.25
C ALA A 40 1.85 -13.01 1.06
N ALA A 41 2.97 -12.40 1.42
CA ALA A 41 4.07 -12.99 2.13
C ALA A 41 4.39 -12.09 3.33
N ASP A 42 3.51 -12.08 4.33
CA ASP A 42 3.73 -11.37 5.60
C ASP A 42 4.07 -12.34 6.73
N ASP A 43 4.42 -11.78 7.88
CA ASP A 43 4.80 -12.52 9.07
C ASP A 43 3.66 -13.29 9.74
N ASP A 44 2.42 -12.85 9.55
CA ASP A 44 1.22 -13.49 10.09
C ASP A 44 0.65 -14.61 9.20
N THR A 45 1.03 -14.63 7.92
CA THR A 45 0.48 -15.54 6.90
C THR A 45 1.46 -16.63 6.48
N ILE A 46 2.77 -16.43 6.69
CA ILE A 46 3.78 -17.45 6.49
C ILE A 46 3.88 -18.33 7.74
N ASP A 47 3.81 -19.65 7.56
CA ASP A 47 4.04 -20.61 8.65
C ASP A 47 5.55 -20.72 8.92
N PHE A 48 6.08 -19.79 9.73
CA PHE A 48 7.49 -19.82 10.12
C PHE A 48 7.87 -21.05 10.92
N GLY A 49 6.94 -21.64 11.67
CA GLY A 49 7.20 -22.89 12.38
C GLY A 49 7.44 -24.06 11.42
N LYS A 50 6.74 -24.07 10.27
CA LYS A 50 7.03 -25.00 9.17
C LYS A 50 8.34 -24.64 8.47
N LEU A 51 8.59 -23.35 8.22
CA LEU A 51 9.83 -22.89 7.60
C LEU A 51 11.07 -23.30 8.40
N GLU A 52 11.05 -23.14 9.73
CA GLU A 52 12.16 -23.54 10.61
C GLU A 52 12.42 -25.05 10.58
N ARG A 53 11.36 -25.87 10.48
CA ARG A 53 11.48 -27.34 10.46
C ARG A 53 11.94 -27.90 9.11
N GLU A 54 11.43 -27.34 8.01
CA GLU A 54 11.58 -27.92 6.67
C GLU A 54 12.52 -27.13 5.76
N GLY A 55 12.81 -25.87 6.11
CA GLY A 55 13.51 -24.90 5.29
C GLY A 55 12.75 -24.50 4.03
N MET A 56 13.26 -23.48 3.32
CA MET A 56 12.70 -23.05 2.03
C MET A 56 12.83 -24.10 0.92
N GLY A 57 13.69 -25.12 1.11
CA GLY A 57 13.99 -26.11 0.08
C GLY A 57 12.80 -26.98 -0.30
N ALA A 58 11.93 -27.33 0.65
CA ALA A 58 10.71 -28.08 0.37
C ALA A 58 9.75 -27.25 -0.50
N TRP A 59 9.48 -26.00 -0.09
CA TRP A 59 8.62 -25.09 -0.84
C TRP A 59 9.17 -24.81 -2.24
N ARG A 60 10.49 -24.62 -2.38
CA ARG A 60 11.14 -24.42 -3.68
C ARG A 60 10.92 -25.60 -4.63
N ARG A 61 11.06 -26.84 -4.15
CA ARG A 61 10.82 -28.04 -4.98
C ARG A 61 9.35 -28.21 -5.36
N ASP A 62 8.44 -27.96 -4.41
CA ASP A 62 7.00 -28.04 -4.66
C ASP A 62 6.56 -26.99 -5.67
N MET A 63 7.06 -25.76 -5.54
CA MET A 63 6.86 -24.67 -6.48
C MET A 63 7.41 -25.01 -7.87
N ALA A 64 8.68 -25.45 -7.97
CA ALA A 64 9.29 -25.81 -9.25
C ALA A 64 8.53 -26.94 -9.95
N THR A 65 8.07 -27.94 -9.21
CA THR A 65 7.25 -29.03 -9.76
C THR A 65 5.94 -28.52 -10.37
N ARG A 66 5.30 -27.53 -9.75
CA ARG A 66 4.02 -26.97 -10.23
C ARG A 66 4.18 -25.94 -11.33
N LEU A 67 5.21 -25.11 -11.26
CA LEU A 67 5.38 -23.93 -12.12
C LEU A 67 6.34 -24.16 -13.28
N SER A 68 7.23 -25.17 -13.25
CA SER A 68 8.12 -25.43 -14.39
C SER A 68 7.42 -25.72 -15.71
N PRO A 69 6.25 -26.40 -15.77
CA PRO A 69 5.52 -26.58 -17.03
C PRO A 69 4.97 -25.27 -17.61
N THR A 70 4.96 -24.17 -16.84
CA THR A 70 4.51 -22.86 -17.35
C THR A 70 5.62 -22.11 -18.09
N GLY A 71 6.88 -22.53 -17.93
CA GLY A 71 8.06 -21.79 -18.40
C GLY A 71 8.43 -20.55 -17.56
N LEU A 72 7.63 -20.18 -16.56
CA LEU A 72 7.94 -19.02 -15.70
C LEU A 72 9.02 -19.30 -14.65
N VAL A 73 9.25 -20.58 -14.35
CA VAL A 73 10.22 -21.06 -13.38
C VAL A 73 10.94 -22.26 -14.00
N ASP A 74 12.23 -22.44 -13.76
CA ASP A 74 12.95 -23.64 -14.20
C ASP A 74 12.74 -24.84 -13.25
N THR A 75 13.40 -25.96 -13.53
CA THR A 75 13.31 -27.17 -12.70
C THR A 75 13.97 -27.04 -11.32
N GLU A 76 14.83 -26.04 -11.13
CA GLU A 76 15.51 -25.75 -9.87
C GLU A 76 14.76 -24.72 -9.01
N GLY A 77 13.73 -24.07 -9.57
CA GLY A 77 12.95 -23.05 -8.89
C GLY A 77 13.44 -21.63 -9.15
N SER A 78 14.24 -21.39 -10.20
CA SER A 78 14.68 -20.05 -10.61
C SER A 78 13.65 -19.39 -11.52
N PRO A 79 13.30 -18.11 -11.32
CA PRO A 79 12.34 -17.42 -12.17
C PRO A 79 12.93 -17.13 -13.57
N SER A 80 12.06 -17.13 -14.58
CA SER A 80 12.32 -16.55 -15.90
C SER A 80 12.54 -15.02 -15.82
N ASP A 81 13.10 -14.42 -16.88
CA ASP A 81 13.31 -12.96 -16.95
C ASP A 81 11.99 -12.18 -16.79
N GLU A 82 10.90 -12.66 -17.39
CA GLU A 82 9.57 -12.07 -17.26
C GLU A 82 9.08 -12.07 -15.81
N LEU A 83 9.15 -13.22 -15.15
CA LEU A 83 8.73 -13.35 -13.75
C LEU A 83 9.65 -12.55 -12.82
N ALA A 84 10.96 -12.57 -13.06
CA ALA A 84 11.93 -11.80 -12.27
C ALA A 84 11.66 -10.29 -12.38
N ALA A 85 11.36 -9.78 -13.57
CA ALA A 85 10.98 -8.39 -13.77
C ALA A 85 9.68 -8.03 -13.05
N ALA A 86 8.66 -8.92 -13.10
CA ALA A 86 7.41 -8.73 -12.37
C ALA A 86 7.61 -8.71 -10.85
N LEU A 87 8.47 -9.57 -10.32
CA LEU A 87 8.75 -9.65 -8.87
C LEU A 87 9.63 -8.51 -8.37
N TYR A 88 10.44 -7.91 -9.25
CA TYR A 88 11.49 -6.96 -8.89
C TYR A 88 11.06 -5.90 -7.88
N PRO A 89 9.96 -5.13 -8.06
CA PRO A 89 9.59 -4.07 -7.12
C PRO A 89 8.99 -4.61 -5.81
N LEU A 90 8.48 -5.85 -5.78
CA LEU A 90 7.65 -6.35 -4.67
C LEU A 90 8.40 -6.62 -3.37
N ASN A 91 9.72 -6.74 -3.42
CA ASN A 91 10.59 -6.92 -2.25
C ASN A 91 11.75 -5.92 -2.31
N LYS A 92 11.39 -4.63 -2.39
CA LYS A 92 12.32 -3.49 -2.46
C LYS A 92 11.86 -2.36 -1.53
N PRO A 93 12.80 -1.51 -1.07
CA PRO A 93 12.49 -0.30 -0.30
C PRO A 93 11.83 0.74 -1.22
N GLY A 94 10.54 0.55 -1.49
CA GLY A 94 9.71 1.42 -2.32
C GLY A 94 8.49 1.94 -1.56
N ILE A 95 7.49 2.40 -2.29
CA ILE A 95 6.20 2.76 -1.71
C ILE A 95 5.22 1.60 -1.94
N ALA A 96 4.63 1.09 -0.86
CA ALA A 96 3.57 0.08 -0.94
C ALA A 96 2.20 0.73 -0.77
N VAL A 97 1.24 0.32 -1.60
CA VAL A 97 -0.16 0.79 -1.59
C VAL A 97 -1.09 -0.40 -1.54
N ASN A 98 -1.76 -0.58 -0.40
CA ASN A 98 -2.76 -1.62 -0.15
C ASN A 98 -4.17 -1.03 -0.29
N ASP A 99 -5.13 -1.80 -0.79
CA ASP A 99 -6.55 -1.42 -0.90
C ASP A 99 -7.37 -1.62 0.39
N GLY A 100 -6.69 -1.61 1.53
CA GLY A 100 -7.32 -1.75 2.84
C GLY A 100 -6.31 -2.00 3.96
N PRO A 101 -6.78 -1.96 5.22
CA PRO A 101 -5.95 -2.25 6.37
C PRO A 101 -5.62 -3.74 6.49
N ARG A 102 -4.48 -4.02 7.12
CA ARG A 102 -4.10 -5.38 7.54
C ARG A 102 -5.07 -5.88 8.64
N PRO A 103 -5.29 -7.21 8.73
CA PRO A 103 -5.91 -7.83 9.90
C PRO A 103 -5.29 -7.29 11.20
N GLN A 104 -6.11 -6.97 12.18
CA GLN A 104 -5.65 -6.46 13.48
C GLN A 104 -5.65 -7.56 14.56
N ARG A 105 -6.26 -8.71 14.25
CA ARG A 105 -6.41 -9.83 15.18
C ARG A 105 -6.01 -11.13 14.51
N ARG A 106 -5.36 -12.00 15.27
CA ARG A 106 -5.06 -13.36 14.82
C ARG A 106 -6.34 -14.09 14.39
N GLY A 107 -6.33 -14.64 13.18
CA GLY A 107 -7.48 -15.35 12.60
C GLY A 107 -8.54 -14.44 11.98
N GLU A 108 -8.37 -13.12 12.03
CA GLU A 108 -9.17 -12.20 11.21
C GLU A 108 -8.85 -12.43 9.74
N ARG A 109 -9.89 -12.51 8.92
CA ARG A 109 -9.74 -12.69 7.48
C ARG A 109 -9.20 -11.41 6.86
N ASP A 110 -8.09 -11.51 6.14
CA ASP A 110 -7.60 -10.42 5.30
C ASP A 110 -8.65 -10.06 4.22
N ARG A 111 -9.00 -8.79 4.18
CA ARG A 111 -10.00 -8.22 3.27
C ARG A 111 -9.37 -7.46 2.11
N ARG A 112 -8.06 -7.21 2.16
CA ARG A 112 -7.33 -6.62 1.04
C ARG A 112 -7.45 -7.52 -0.17
N THR A 113 -7.58 -6.91 -1.34
CA THR A 113 -7.64 -7.64 -2.61
C THR A 113 -6.47 -7.29 -3.53
N VAL A 114 -5.82 -6.15 -3.30
CA VAL A 114 -4.71 -5.67 -4.10
C VAL A 114 -3.67 -4.98 -3.21
N SER A 115 -2.40 -5.31 -3.44
CA SER A 115 -1.26 -4.57 -2.91
C SER A 115 -0.29 -4.26 -4.05
N ALA A 116 0.08 -3.01 -4.25
CA ALA A 116 1.04 -2.60 -5.28
C ALA A 116 2.29 -2.00 -4.65
N VAL A 117 3.45 -2.28 -5.23
CA VAL A 117 4.73 -1.69 -4.81
C VAL A 117 5.33 -0.94 -5.98
N PHE A 118 5.78 0.29 -5.72
CA PHE A 118 6.37 1.22 -6.67
C PHE A 118 7.83 1.47 -6.28
N TYR A 119 8.75 1.14 -7.18
CA TYR A 119 10.18 1.20 -6.91
C TYR A 119 10.98 1.36 -8.23
N ASP A 120 11.87 2.35 -8.28
CA ASP A 120 12.84 2.56 -9.37
C ASP A 120 12.23 2.51 -10.78
N GLY A 121 11.15 3.26 -10.99
CA GLY A 121 10.44 3.33 -12.27
C GLY A 121 9.67 2.06 -12.66
N ALA A 122 9.62 1.07 -11.77
CA ALA A 122 8.83 -0.14 -11.93
C ALA A 122 7.70 -0.22 -10.89
N ALA A 123 6.61 -0.87 -11.25
CA ALA A 123 5.54 -1.16 -10.31
C ALA A 123 4.87 -2.49 -10.62
N THR A 124 4.53 -3.24 -9.57
CA THR A 124 3.76 -4.49 -9.69
C THR A 124 2.71 -4.53 -8.60
N ALA A 125 1.51 -4.99 -8.97
CA ALA A 125 0.45 -5.31 -8.05
C ALA A 125 0.33 -6.83 -7.85
N ILE A 126 0.23 -7.24 -6.59
CA ILE A 126 -0.24 -8.55 -6.18
C ILE A 126 -1.76 -8.46 -6.02
N ARG A 127 -2.49 -9.35 -6.70
CA ARG A 127 -3.95 -9.44 -6.62
C ARG A 127 -4.37 -10.76 -5.99
N ALA A 128 -5.18 -10.70 -4.93
CA ALA A 128 -5.82 -11.90 -4.38
C ALA A 128 -6.88 -12.43 -5.36
N LEU A 129 -6.83 -13.73 -5.62
CA LEU A 129 -7.74 -14.44 -6.50
C LEU A 129 -8.71 -15.28 -5.66
N SER A 130 -10.01 -15.08 -5.87
CA SER A 130 -11.06 -15.86 -5.19
C SER A 130 -11.36 -17.20 -5.88
N GLY A 131 -12.04 -18.09 -5.16
CA GLY A 131 -12.61 -19.33 -5.70
C GLY A 131 -11.94 -20.60 -5.19
N ARG A 132 -12.26 -21.74 -5.83
CA ARG A 132 -11.84 -23.10 -5.42
C ARG A 132 -10.32 -23.32 -5.43
N ARG A 133 -9.58 -22.46 -6.13
CA ARG A 133 -8.11 -22.40 -6.18
C ARG A 133 -7.67 -20.97 -5.84
N ALA A 134 -7.96 -20.56 -4.60
CA ALA A 134 -7.51 -19.29 -4.07
C ALA A 134 -5.98 -19.17 -4.14
N GLY A 135 -5.48 -17.95 -4.28
CA GLY A 135 -4.06 -17.67 -4.45
C GLY A 135 -3.85 -16.24 -4.92
N PHE A 136 -2.71 -15.96 -5.53
CA PHE A 136 -2.31 -14.63 -5.94
C PHE A 136 -1.96 -14.61 -7.43
N GLY A 137 -2.33 -13.51 -8.10
CA GLY A 137 -1.85 -13.17 -9.43
C GLY A 137 -0.91 -11.97 -9.35
N LEU A 138 0.06 -11.91 -10.25
CA LEU A 138 0.94 -10.77 -10.41
C LEU A 138 0.48 -9.94 -11.60
N VAL A 139 0.40 -8.63 -11.40
CA VAL A 139 0.05 -7.66 -12.43
C VAL A 139 1.14 -6.60 -12.47
N PRO A 140 2.18 -6.78 -13.32
CA PRO A 140 3.12 -5.71 -13.60
C PRO A 140 2.35 -4.52 -14.18
N LEU A 141 2.56 -3.35 -13.61
CA LEU A 141 2.01 -2.13 -14.18
C LEU A 141 2.89 -1.74 -15.38
N PRO A 142 2.30 -1.15 -16.43
CA PRO A 142 3.01 -0.74 -17.63
C PRO A 142 3.83 0.54 -17.37
N SER A 143 3.73 1.55 -18.23
CA SER A 143 4.47 2.80 -18.06
C SER A 143 3.92 3.64 -16.90
N GLU A 144 4.76 4.50 -16.29
CA GLU A 144 4.35 5.41 -15.21
C GLU A 144 3.10 6.23 -15.54
N ARG A 145 2.95 6.61 -16.81
CA ARG A 145 1.80 7.39 -17.31
C ARG A 145 0.47 6.64 -17.23
N ASP A 146 0.52 5.32 -17.21
CA ASP A 146 -0.64 4.43 -17.22
C ASP A 146 -0.90 3.77 -15.86
N TRP A 147 0.01 3.97 -14.89
CA TRP A 147 -0.07 3.35 -13.56
C TRP A 147 -1.41 3.62 -12.88
N ASP A 148 -1.89 4.87 -12.89
CA ASP A 148 -3.14 5.23 -12.23
C ASP A 148 -4.33 4.49 -12.82
N ALA A 149 -4.46 4.49 -14.15
CA ALA A 149 -5.59 3.85 -14.83
C ALA A 149 -5.63 2.34 -14.56
N VAL A 150 -4.47 1.68 -14.62
CA VAL A 150 -4.36 0.24 -14.36
C VAL A 150 -4.62 -0.07 -12.89
N TYR A 151 -3.99 0.66 -11.96
CA TYR A 151 -4.20 0.46 -10.52
C TYR A 151 -5.66 0.65 -10.12
N ARG A 152 -6.30 1.74 -10.58
CA ARG A 152 -7.73 1.99 -10.35
C ARG A 152 -8.62 0.87 -10.86
N SER A 153 -8.31 0.30 -12.03
CA SER A 153 -9.02 -0.86 -12.55
C SER A 153 -8.89 -2.08 -11.63
N LEU A 154 -7.71 -2.31 -11.04
CA LEU A 154 -7.47 -3.43 -10.13
C LEU A 154 -8.28 -3.29 -8.83
N VAL A 155 -8.30 -2.09 -8.24
CA VAL A 155 -9.02 -1.82 -6.98
C VAL A 155 -10.48 -1.40 -7.20
N SER A 156 -10.97 -1.48 -8.45
CA SER A 156 -12.32 -1.03 -8.83
C SER A 156 -12.65 0.37 -8.30
N CYS A 157 -11.69 1.29 -8.38
CA CYS A 157 -11.84 2.68 -7.95
C CYS A 157 -12.18 3.58 -9.15
N PRO A 158 -13.25 4.38 -9.11
CA PRO A 158 -13.53 5.34 -10.16
C PRO A 158 -12.45 6.42 -10.24
N GLN A 159 -12.47 7.20 -11.32
CA GLN A 159 -11.57 8.34 -11.45
C GLN A 159 -11.84 9.34 -10.33
N LEU A 160 -10.76 9.92 -9.80
CA LEU A 160 -10.83 10.96 -8.79
C LEU A 160 -11.46 12.23 -9.40
N CYS A 161 -12.48 12.75 -8.75
CA CYS A 161 -13.05 14.06 -9.04
C CYS A 161 -12.12 15.14 -8.46
N ASN A 162 -11.80 16.14 -9.27
CA ASN A 162 -10.95 17.26 -8.86
C ASN A 162 -11.82 18.45 -8.47
N ARG A 163 -11.62 18.95 -7.27
CA ARG A 163 -12.28 20.14 -6.71
C ARG A 163 -11.62 21.42 -7.22
N SER A 164 -12.34 22.53 -7.09
CA SER A 164 -11.85 23.84 -7.51
C SER A 164 -10.74 24.41 -6.61
N SER A 165 -10.69 24.01 -5.34
CA SER A 165 -9.63 24.38 -4.40
C SER A 165 -8.92 23.12 -3.89
N GLY A 166 -7.59 23.21 -3.85
CA GLY A 166 -6.72 22.21 -3.24
C GLY A 166 -6.44 22.63 -1.81
N MET A 167 -6.97 21.90 -0.84
CA MET A 167 -6.70 22.18 0.57
C MET A 167 -6.27 20.90 1.26
N LEU A 168 -5.19 20.99 2.04
CA LEU A 168 -4.72 19.96 2.94
C LEU A 168 -4.60 20.56 4.34
N CYS A 169 -5.35 20.03 5.29
CA CYS A 169 -5.30 20.44 6.69
C CYS A 169 -4.96 19.25 7.57
N PHE A 170 -4.13 19.50 8.58
CA PHE A 170 -3.71 18.50 9.57
C PHE A 170 -4.34 18.78 10.92
N ALA A 171 -4.55 17.73 11.70
CA ALA A 171 -5.03 17.77 13.07
C ALA A 171 -4.39 16.66 13.90
N GLN A 172 -4.50 16.75 15.22
CA GLN A 172 -4.21 15.61 16.08
C GLN A 172 -5.19 14.47 15.78
N SER A 173 -4.73 13.21 15.84
CA SER A 173 -5.62 12.08 15.58
C SER A 173 -6.70 11.97 16.64
N ASP A 174 -7.95 11.74 16.21
CA ASP A 174 -9.11 11.63 17.09
C ASP A 174 -10.03 10.51 16.59
N ASN A 175 -10.38 9.58 17.47
CA ASN A 175 -11.23 8.43 17.14
C ASN A 175 -12.65 8.82 16.71
N ARG A 176 -13.06 10.07 16.97
CA ARG A 176 -14.37 10.61 16.56
C ARG A 176 -14.44 10.96 15.08
N ILE A 177 -13.34 10.99 14.33
CA ILE A 177 -13.36 11.34 12.90
C ILE A 177 -14.29 10.40 12.12
N GLY A 178 -14.10 9.08 12.26
CA GLY A 178 -14.95 8.09 11.59
C GLY A 178 -16.42 8.18 12.00
N ASP A 179 -16.67 8.33 13.30
CA ASP A 179 -18.01 8.52 13.85
C ASP A 179 -18.70 9.79 13.33
N SER A 180 -17.94 10.88 13.21
CA SER A 180 -18.43 12.17 12.72
C SER A 180 -18.72 12.14 11.24
N LEU A 181 -17.95 11.39 10.45
CA LEU A 181 -18.27 11.10 9.05
C LEU A 181 -19.59 10.34 8.92
N ILE A 182 -19.79 9.29 9.72
CA ILE A 182 -21.01 8.46 9.68
C ILE A 182 -22.24 9.25 10.13
N LYS A 183 -22.11 10.03 11.21
CA LYS A 183 -23.20 10.90 11.72
C LYS A 183 -23.38 12.14 10.85
N GLY A 184 -22.42 12.41 9.96
CA GLY A 184 -22.28 13.61 9.14
C GLY A 184 -22.31 14.90 9.96
N ASP A 185 -21.41 14.98 10.93
CA ASP A 185 -21.15 16.16 11.75
C ASP A 185 -20.08 17.03 11.09
N ALA A 186 -20.49 17.76 10.04
CA ALA A 186 -19.61 18.65 9.29
C ALA A 186 -19.00 19.75 10.16
N ALA A 187 -19.76 20.29 11.12
CA ALA A 187 -19.31 21.34 12.00
C ALA A 187 -18.17 20.88 12.90
N TRP A 188 -18.29 19.67 13.48
CA TRP A 188 -17.21 19.08 14.27
C TRP A 188 -15.96 18.83 13.41
N LEU A 189 -16.13 18.27 12.20
CA LEU A 189 -15.00 18.02 11.29
C LEU A 189 -14.28 19.32 10.90
N SER A 190 -15.03 20.35 10.52
CA SER A 190 -14.46 21.67 10.18
C SER A 190 -13.71 22.28 11.36
N ALA A 191 -14.26 22.19 12.58
CA ALA A 191 -13.60 22.70 13.77
C ALA A 191 -12.34 21.89 14.13
N HIS A 192 -12.40 20.56 14.03
CA HIS A 192 -11.29 19.67 14.37
C HIS A 192 -10.07 19.88 13.45
N PHE A 193 -10.30 20.04 12.15
CA PHE A 193 -9.26 20.35 11.18
C PHE A 193 -8.96 21.85 11.04
N ALA A 194 -9.57 22.70 11.88
CA ALA A 194 -9.43 24.16 11.84
C ALA A 194 -9.62 24.75 10.43
N LEU A 195 -10.64 24.28 9.71
CA LEU A 195 -10.87 24.66 8.32
C LEU A 195 -11.22 26.15 8.18
N PRO A 196 -10.67 26.85 7.17
CA PRO A 196 -11.14 28.19 6.82
C PRO A 196 -12.63 28.22 6.49
N ALA A 197 -13.28 29.38 6.64
CA ALA A 197 -14.73 29.50 6.44
C ALA A 197 -15.22 29.03 5.06
N GLN A 198 -14.47 29.34 3.99
CA GLN A 198 -14.79 28.90 2.63
C GLN A 198 -14.77 27.37 2.50
N GLU A 199 -13.85 26.72 3.19
CA GLU A 199 -13.64 25.27 3.11
C GLU A 199 -14.54 24.51 4.08
N SER A 200 -14.98 25.18 5.15
CA SER A 200 -16.07 24.70 6.01
C SER A 200 -17.37 24.53 5.22
N LEU A 201 -17.67 25.45 4.28
CA LEU A 201 -18.80 25.28 3.37
C LEU A 201 -18.60 24.06 2.45
N GLY A 202 -17.38 23.87 1.92
CA GLY A 202 -17.02 22.69 1.13
C GLY A 202 -17.18 21.38 1.90
N MET A 203 -16.85 21.37 3.20
CA MET A 203 -17.08 20.24 4.11
C MET A 203 -18.58 19.96 4.32
N GLU A 204 -19.39 21.00 4.52
CA GLU A 204 -20.84 20.86 4.66
C GLU A 204 -21.49 20.30 3.38
N GLU A 205 -21.08 20.80 2.22
CA GLU A 205 -21.51 20.28 0.91
C GLU A 205 -21.11 18.82 0.72
N PHE A 206 -19.87 18.47 1.05
CA PHE A 206 -19.37 17.11 1.00
C PHE A 206 -20.20 16.17 1.89
N ILE A 207 -20.37 16.50 3.17
CA ILE A 207 -21.13 15.70 4.12
C ILE A 207 -22.60 15.58 3.71
N SER A 208 -23.18 16.65 3.18
CA SER A 208 -24.54 16.63 2.64
C SER A 208 -24.65 15.71 1.44
N SER A 209 -23.69 15.74 0.51
CA SER A 209 -23.62 14.83 -0.64
C SER A 209 -23.47 13.37 -0.24
N VAL A 210 -22.65 13.09 0.79
CA VAL A 210 -22.49 11.74 1.33
C VAL A 210 -23.81 11.24 1.92
N LYS A 211 -24.50 12.05 2.72
CA LYS A 211 -25.81 11.72 3.32
C LYS A 211 -26.94 11.57 2.30
N SER A 212 -27.03 12.47 1.32
CA SER A 212 -28.10 12.46 0.32
C SER A 212 -27.96 11.32 -0.70
N SER A 213 -26.75 10.81 -0.85
CA SER A 213 -26.43 9.72 -1.76
C SER A 213 -26.39 8.41 -0.98
N ASP A 214 -27.51 7.71 -0.89
CA ASP A 214 -27.67 6.42 -0.19
C ASP A 214 -26.65 5.29 -0.61
N PRO A 215 -25.87 5.41 -1.71
CA PRO A 215 -24.73 4.53 -1.97
C PRO A 215 -23.33 5.19 -1.96
N SER A 216 -23.14 6.47 -1.62
CA SER A 216 -21.82 7.12 -1.67
C SER A 216 -20.82 6.55 -0.62
N LEU A 217 -21.31 6.21 0.58
CA LEU A 217 -20.54 5.42 1.55
C LEU A 217 -20.15 4.03 1.01
N ARG A 218 -20.86 3.50 0.00
CA ARG A 218 -20.47 2.24 -0.67
C ARG A 218 -19.37 2.44 -1.72
N LYS A 219 -19.17 3.68 -2.17
CA LYS A 219 -18.14 4.05 -3.15
C LYS A 219 -16.85 4.57 -2.52
N MET A 220 -16.83 4.81 -1.21
CA MET A 220 -15.58 5.11 -0.52
C MET A 220 -14.57 3.97 -0.73
N ARG A 221 -13.29 4.32 -0.74
CA ARG A 221 -12.20 3.36 -0.87
C ARG A 221 -11.21 3.57 0.26
N TRP A 222 -10.76 2.46 0.82
CA TRP A 222 -9.75 2.44 1.85
C TRP A 222 -8.41 2.16 1.20
N PHE A 223 -7.39 2.91 1.60
CA PHE A 223 -6.02 2.67 1.17
C PHE A 223 -5.10 2.72 2.36
N VAL A 224 -4.07 1.87 2.37
CA VAL A 224 -2.95 1.98 3.30
C VAL A 224 -1.68 2.10 2.50
N VAL A 225 -1.01 3.22 2.66
CA VAL A 225 0.26 3.55 2.03
C VAL A 225 1.36 3.47 3.07
N SER A 226 2.47 2.82 2.71
CA SER A 226 3.70 2.80 3.52
C SER A 226 4.88 3.16 2.63
N ASP A 227 5.67 4.14 3.05
CA ASP A 227 6.89 4.56 2.35
C ASP A 227 8.12 3.93 3.01
N TYR A 228 8.72 2.96 2.32
CA TYR A 228 9.91 2.22 2.77
C TYR A 228 11.20 2.68 2.10
N ARG A 229 11.21 3.77 1.32
CA ARG A 229 12.36 4.15 0.46
C ARG A 229 13.69 4.31 1.18
N GLU A 230 13.67 4.63 2.46
CA GLU A 230 14.86 4.79 3.31
C GLU A 230 15.05 3.62 4.29
N CYS A 231 14.15 2.64 4.30
CA CYS A 231 14.17 1.53 5.25
C CYS A 231 15.13 0.42 4.85
N ASN A 232 15.60 -0.31 5.86
CA ASN A 232 16.36 -1.53 5.64
C ASN A 232 15.44 -2.72 5.38
N PHE A 233 15.94 -3.65 4.58
CA PHE A 233 15.34 -4.96 4.36
C PHE A 233 16.29 -5.98 4.98
N GLU A 234 15.95 -6.41 6.19
CA GLU A 234 16.83 -7.24 7.01
C GLU A 234 16.88 -8.68 6.49
N MET A 235 18.05 -9.31 6.57
CA MET A 235 18.30 -10.69 6.11
C MET A 235 18.69 -11.65 7.24
N SER A 236 18.52 -11.27 8.51
CA SER A 236 19.03 -12.01 9.67
C SER A 236 18.47 -13.43 9.80
N LEU A 237 17.24 -13.64 9.32
CA LEU A 237 16.58 -14.96 9.30
C LEU A 237 16.86 -15.76 8.01
N GLY A 238 17.76 -15.29 7.15
CA GLY A 238 18.08 -15.91 5.86
C GLY A 238 17.07 -15.60 4.75
N PHE A 239 16.14 -14.69 5.00
CA PHE A 239 15.18 -14.14 4.05
C PHE A 239 14.92 -12.66 4.35
N SER A 240 14.46 -11.93 3.34
CA SER A 240 14.24 -10.48 3.39
C SER A 240 12.99 -10.12 4.19
N ILE A 241 13.13 -9.16 5.11
CA ILE A 241 12.03 -8.63 5.93
C ILE A 241 12.08 -7.09 5.91
N PRO A 242 11.07 -6.42 5.34
CA PRO A 242 10.96 -4.97 5.39
C PRO A 242 10.92 -4.46 6.85
N GLN A 243 11.82 -3.54 7.19
CA GLN A 243 11.86 -2.90 8.51
C GLN A 243 11.18 -1.52 8.47
N MET A 244 10.62 -1.09 9.60
CA MET A 244 10.05 0.25 9.78
C MET A 244 11.00 1.12 10.63
N ASP A 245 12.29 1.10 10.28
CA ASP A 245 13.38 1.60 11.11
C ASP A 245 13.84 3.02 10.72
N ALA A 246 13.68 3.39 9.45
CA ALA A 246 14.14 4.67 8.94
C ALA A 246 13.45 5.88 9.60
N PRO A 247 14.16 7.02 9.75
CA PRO A 247 13.55 8.29 10.08
C PRO A 247 12.46 8.73 9.08
N GLY A 248 12.67 8.49 7.79
CA GLY A 248 11.74 8.85 6.71
C GLY A 248 10.59 7.86 6.49
N PHE A 249 10.48 6.79 7.29
CA PHE A 249 9.33 5.90 7.20
C PHE A 249 8.04 6.66 7.52
N THR A 250 7.06 6.56 6.63
CA THR A 250 5.72 7.09 6.85
C THR A 250 4.68 6.04 6.51
N LYS A 251 3.58 6.05 7.25
CA LYS A 251 2.42 5.23 6.97
C LYS A 251 1.18 6.10 6.98
N ARG A 252 0.28 5.89 6.03
CA ARG A 252 -0.98 6.62 5.92
C ARG A 252 -2.12 5.67 5.58
N THR A 253 -3.15 5.66 6.40
CA THR A 253 -4.44 5.03 6.11
C THR A 253 -5.39 6.11 5.64
N SER A 254 -5.94 5.97 4.45
CA SER A 254 -6.83 6.96 3.85
C SER A 254 -8.19 6.36 3.50
N ILE A 255 -9.25 7.08 3.86
CA ILE A 255 -10.60 6.89 3.33
C ILE A 255 -10.79 7.95 2.24
N VAL A 256 -10.86 7.49 1.00
CA VAL A 256 -11.01 8.34 -0.18
C VAL A 256 -12.45 8.27 -0.67
N PHE A 257 -13.00 9.42 -1.02
CA PHE A 257 -14.32 9.61 -1.64
C PHE A 257 -14.09 10.12 -3.07
N PRO A 258 -13.86 9.21 -4.06
CA PRO A 258 -13.35 9.63 -5.35
C PRO A 258 -14.32 10.54 -6.09
N ASP A 259 -15.63 10.25 -6.04
CA ASP A 259 -16.67 11.06 -6.70
C ASP A 259 -16.74 12.49 -6.13
N GLN A 260 -16.26 12.70 -4.90
CA GLN A 260 -16.31 13.99 -4.19
C GLN A 260 -14.97 14.73 -4.17
N GLY A 261 -13.87 14.04 -4.53
CA GLY A 261 -12.53 14.60 -4.45
C GLY A 261 -12.10 14.93 -3.02
N VAL A 262 -12.50 14.09 -2.05
CA VAL A 262 -12.16 14.31 -0.63
C VAL A 262 -11.51 13.06 -0.06
N ALA A 263 -10.45 13.25 0.73
CA ALA A 263 -9.81 12.17 1.47
C ALA A 263 -9.63 12.54 2.94
N PHE A 264 -9.92 11.59 3.82
CA PHE A 264 -9.55 11.65 5.24
C PHE A 264 -8.45 10.65 5.47
N SER A 265 -7.42 11.03 6.19
CA SER A 265 -6.28 10.16 6.45
C SER A 265 -5.90 10.17 7.92
N ASP A 266 -5.55 9.00 8.44
CA ASP A 266 -4.76 8.85 9.65
C ASP A 266 -3.34 8.45 9.24
N ALA A 267 -2.36 9.22 9.67
CA ALA A 267 -0.97 9.09 9.30
C ALA A 267 -0.09 8.91 10.53
N TRP A 268 1.00 8.19 10.33
CA TRP A 268 2.00 7.86 11.34
C TRP A 268 3.38 8.20 10.78
N ALA A 269 4.05 9.16 11.41
CA ALA A 269 5.38 9.62 10.99
C ALA A 269 6.19 10.13 12.20
N LYS A 270 7.51 10.19 12.05
CA LYS A 270 8.41 10.73 13.07
C LYS A 270 8.40 12.26 13.05
N PRO A 271 8.17 12.95 14.20
CA PRO A 271 8.36 14.39 14.31
C PRO A 271 9.79 14.83 14.05
N GLY A 272 10.78 14.00 14.36
CA GLY A 272 12.19 14.24 14.07
C GLY A 272 12.99 12.94 14.07
N PRO A 273 14.27 12.96 13.64
CA PRO A 273 15.05 11.75 13.42
C PRO A 273 15.20 10.83 14.64
N SER A 274 15.19 11.42 15.84
CA SER A 274 15.33 10.70 17.13
C SER A 274 14.02 10.64 17.93
N SER A 275 12.91 11.11 17.36
CA SER A 275 11.61 11.10 18.02
C SER A 275 10.90 9.78 17.80
N GLU A 276 10.11 9.37 18.79
CA GLU A 276 9.11 8.34 18.57
C GLU A 276 8.08 8.81 17.54
N PRO A 277 7.63 7.94 16.64
CA PRO A 277 6.62 8.27 15.65
C PRO A 277 5.27 8.55 16.31
N LYS A 278 4.54 9.50 15.74
CA LYS A 278 3.24 9.97 16.26
C LYS A 278 2.16 9.85 15.20
N ASP A 279 0.95 9.56 15.66
CA ASP A 279 -0.25 9.60 14.85
C ASP A 279 -0.76 11.05 14.70
N PHE A 280 -1.26 11.36 13.51
CA PHE A 280 -1.95 12.61 13.19
C PHE A 280 -2.97 12.35 12.09
N SER A 281 -3.96 13.22 11.96
CA SER A 281 -4.97 13.11 10.93
C SER A 281 -4.84 14.22 9.91
N ALA A 282 -5.36 13.96 8.71
CA ALA A 282 -5.43 14.94 7.64
C ALA A 282 -6.78 14.87 6.94
N VAL A 283 -7.25 16.02 6.46
CA VAL A 283 -8.31 16.11 5.47
C VAL A 283 -7.76 16.81 4.24
N GLU A 284 -8.07 16.25 3.08
CA GLU A 284 -7.69 16.82 1.79
C GLU A 284 -8.87 16.97 0.85
N PHE A 285 -8.98 18.15 0.25
CA PHE A 285 -9.83 18.47 -0.87
C PHE A 285 -8.94 18.45 -2.11
N LEU A 286 -9.09 17.40 -2.92
CA LEU A 286 -8.19 17.04 -4.00
C LEU A 286 -8.56 17.86 -5.24
N SER A 287 -7.67 18.74 -5.68
CA SER A 287 -7.92 19.66 -6.80
C SER A 287 -7.21 19.32 -8.10
N GLU A 288 -6.19 18.47 -8.03
CA GLU A 288 -5.38 18.10 -9.18
C GLU A 288 -4.78 16.71 -9.01
N GLY A 289 -4.27 16.17 -10.12
CA GLY A 289 -3.65 14.85 -10.15
C GLY A 289 -4.66 13.71 -10.23
N SER A 290 -4.10 12.52 -10.06
CA SER A 290 -4.76 11.22 -10.12
C SER A 290 -4.86 10.60 -8.73
N LEU A 291 -5.48 9.41 -8.63
CA LEU A 291 -5.54 8.70 -7.35
C LEU A 291 -4.13 8.31 -6.91
N LEU A 292 -3.28 7.84 -7.82
CA LEU A 292 -1.90 7.49 -7.46
C LEU A 292 -1.05 8.69 -7.09
N ASP A 293 -1.25 9.87 -7.70
CA ASP A 293 -0.53 11.09 -7.29
C ASP A 293 -0.81 11.42 -5.82
N PHE A 294 -2.08 11.30 -5.40
CA PHE A 294 -2.47 11.40 -4.00
C PHE A 294 -1.84 10.28 -3.15
N LEU A 295 -1.98 9.03 -3.55
CA LEU A 295 -1.54 7.87 -2.77
C LEU A 295 -0.02 7.80 -2.59
N LEU A 296 0.76 8.20 -3.60
CA LEU A 296 2.23 8.14 -3.57
C LEU A 296 2.87 9.36 -2.92
N ARG A 297 2.09 10.38 -2.54
CA ARG A 297 2.59 11.52 -1.78
C ARG A 297 2.69 11.18 -0.28
N PRO A 298 3.89 11.02 0.30
CA PRO A 298 4.05 10.70 1.72
C PRO A 298 3.67 11.89 2.60
N TYR A 299 3.21 11.61 3.82
CA TYR A 299 2.93 12.65 4.83
C TYR A 299 4.01 12.62 5.89
N SER A 300 4.89 13.62 5.87
CA SER A 300 5.77 13.93 7.00
C SER A 300 4.95 14.47 8.17
N TYR A 301 5.51 14.40 9.38
CA TYR A 301 4.85 14.95 10.55
C TYR A 301 4.69 16.49 10.41
N PRO A 302 3.47 17.06 10.58
CA PRO A 302 3.21 18.47 10.28
C PRO A 302 3.91 19.42 11.25
N GLU A 303 4.45 20.52 10.72
CA GLU A 303 5.13 21.54 11.53
C GLU A 303 4.16 22.26 12.48
N GLU A 304 2.91 22.47 12.07
CA GLU A 304 1.89 23.16 12.87
C GLU A 304 1.57 22.37 14.15
N LEU A 305 1.63 21.04 14.07
CA LEU A 305 1.43 20.16 15.22
C LEU A 305 2.65 20.17 16.15
N ARG A 306 3.88 20.23 15.62
CA ARG A 306 5.10 20.36 16.45
C ARG A 306 5.08 21.63 17.31
N ALA A 307 4.77 22.76 16.69
CA ALA A 307 4.76 24.06 17.37
C ALA A 307 3.71 24.14 18.49
N SER A 308 2.55 23.50 18.30
CA SER A 308 1.49 23.43 19.31
C SER A 308 1.92 22.68 20.58
N GLU A 309 2.77 21.66 20.44
CA GLU A 309 3.27 20.86 21.55
C GLU A 309 4.40 21.57 22.32
N GLU A 310 5.31 22.25 21.61
CA GLU A 310 6.39 23.02 22.21
C GLU A 310 5.87 24.23 23.00
N GLY A 311 4.88 24.97 22.45
CA GLY A 311 4.24 26.10 23.12
C GLY A 311 3.48 25.72 24.40
N ALA A 312 2.89 24.52 24.45
CA ALA A 312 2.26 23.98 25.65
C ALA A 312 3.28 23.65 26.76
N SER A 313 4.47 23.20 26.39
CA SER A 313 5.55 22.88 27.34
C SER A 313 6.16 24.13 28.00
N CYS A 314 6.31 25.23 27.26
CA CYS A 314 6.84 26.50 27.80
C CYS A 314 5.84 27.28 28.65
N SER A 315 4.54 26.98 28.54
CA SER A 315 3.50 27.61 29.37
C SER A 315 3.31 26.95 30.74
N SER A 316 4.11 25.91 31.03
CA SER A 316 4.04 25.09 32.24
C SER A 316 5.23 25.30 33.20
N SER A 317 6.03 26.35 33.00
CA SER A 317 7.20 26.69 33.84
C SER A 317 6.99 27.97 34.64
#